data_AF-A0A946EK42-F1
#
_entry.id   AF-A0A946EK42-F1
#
_cell.length_a   1.000
_cell.length_b   1.000
_cell.length_c   1.000
_cell.angle_alpha   90.00
_cell.angle_beta   90.00
_cell.angle_gamma   90.00
#
_symmetry.space_group_name_H-M   'P 1'
#
loop_
_entity.id
_entity.type
_entity.pdbx_description
1 polymer ?
#
loop_
_entity_poly.entity_id
_entity_poly.type
_entity_poly.pdbx_seq_one_letter_code
_entity_poly.pdbx_strand_id
1 'polypeptide(L)' 'DAHNGFILIFSELPFPGHQVSLEWLREECGGNVYRCNELDMVGWLCPALLQYFNEAPKQIHAEVRARGTNS' A
#
# COMPACT_ATOMS: atom_id res chain seq x y z
N ASP A 1 -12.05 5.50 21.64
CA ASP A 1 -10.75 4.88 21.32
C ASP A 1 -10.45 4.93 19.83
N ALA A 2 -9.76 5.98 19.37
CA ALA A 2 -9.34 6.12 17.96
C ALA A 2 -7.84 6.46 17.83
N HIS A 3 -7.05 6.22 18.88
CA HIS A 3 -5.65 6.66 18.98
C HIS A 3 -4.64 5.58 18.63
N ASN A 4 -5.07 4.34 18.37
CA ASN A 4 -4.20 3.29 17.89
C ASN A 4 -4.05 3.44 16.37
N GLY A 5 -3.09 4.27 15.97
CA GLY A 5 -2.62 4.29 14.58
C GLY A 5 -2.15 2.90 14.13
N PHE A 6 -1.96 2.74 12.84
CA PHE A 6 -1.36 1.53 12.27
C PHE A 6 -0.05 1.89 11.56
N ILE A 7 0.78 0.89 11.35
CA ILE A 7 1.98 0.99 10.51
C ILE A 7 1.67 0.24 9.22
N LEU A 8 1.80 0.93 8.09
CA LEU A 8 1.72 0.32 6.77
C LEU A 8 3.15 0.14 6.25
N ILE A 9 3.57 -1.12 6.07
CA ILE A 9 4.83 -1.47 5.40
C ILE A 9 4.47 -1.84 3.97
N PHE A 10 5.17 -1.26 3.00
CA PHE A 10 4.94 -1.54 1.59
C PHE A 10 6.25 -1.62 0.81
N SER A 11 6.27 -2.42 -0.26
CA SER A 11 7.45 -2.69 -1.08
C SER A 11 7.03 -3.09 -2.49
N GLU A 12 7.84 -2.78 -3.49
CA GLU A 12 7.65 -3.28 -4.87
C GLU A 12 7.98 -4.78 -4.99
N LEU A 13 8.82 -5.29 -4.10
CA LEU A 13 9.17 -6.70 -4.02
C LEU A 13 8.35 -7.40 -2.94
N PRO A 14 7.93 -8.67 -3.16
CA PRO A 14 7.27 -9.46 -2.13
C PRO A 14 8.21 -9.67 -0.95
N PHE A 15 7.67 -9.54 0.26
CA PHE A 15 8.41 -9.78 1.50
C PHE A 15 7.65 -10.78 2.40
N PRO A 16 8.35 -11.53 3.26
CA PRO A 16 7.71 -12.46 4.18
C PRO A 16 6.70 -11.73 5.08
N GLY A 17 5.45 -12.19 5.10
CA GLY A 17 4.40 -11.62 5.94
C GLY A 17 3.61 -10.47 5.32
N HIS A 18 3.85 -10.10 4.05
CA HIS A 18 2.91 -9.23 3.35
C HIS A 18 1.51 -9.86 3.32
N GLN A 19 0.49 -9.04 3.50
CA GLN A 19 -0.89 -9.47 3.65
C GLN A 19 -1.70 -9.28 2.37
N VAL A 20 -1.37 -8.25 1.60
CA VAL A 20 -2.09 -7.88 0.38
C VAL A 20 -1.14 -7.49 -0.74
N SER A 21 -1.60 -7.67 -1.96
CA SER A 21 -0.89 -7.29 -3.18
C SER A 21 -1.75 -6.32 -3.97
N LEU A 22 -1.14 -5.21 -4.38
CA LEU A 22 -1.77 -4.13 -5.12
C LEU A 22 -1.24 -4.15 -6.55
N GLU A 23 -2.11 -4.36 -7.52
CA GLU A 23 -1.78 -4.37 -8.95
C GLU A 23 -2.09 -3.00 -9.55
N TRP A 24 -1.10 -2.39 -10.20
CA TRP A 24 -1.29 -1.11 -10.86
C TRP A 24 -2.25 -1.26 -12.04
N LEU A 25 -3.23 -0.36 -12.12
CA LEU A 25 -4.21 -0.32 -13.21
C LEU A 25 -3.94 0.81 -14.20
N ARG A 26 -3.85 2.04 -13.68
CA ARG A 26 -3.69 3.26 -14.49
C ARG A 26 -3.26 4.45 -13.63
N GLU A 27 -2.72 5.46 -14.28
CA GLU A 27 -2.61 6.80 -13.70
C GLU A 27 -3.98 7.50 -13.75
N GLU A 28 -4.35 8.20 -12.68
CA GLU A 28 -5.58 8.98 -12.60
C GLU A 28 -5.37 10.21 -11.72
N CYS A 29 -5.79 11.39 -12.17
CA CYS A 29 -5.68 12.65 -11.41
C CYS A 29 -4.29 12.92 -10.82
N GLY A 30 -3.21 12.53 -11.52
CA GLY A 30 -1.83 12.72 -11.07
C GLY A 30 -1.36 11.76 -9.97
N GLY A 31 -2.15 10.74 -9.63
CA GLY A 31 -1.75 9.61 -8.80
C GLY A 31 -1.95 8.29 -9.53
N ASN A 32 -1.84 7.18 -8.80
CA ASN A 32 -1.86 5.84 -9.37
C ASN A 32 -2.99 5.02 -8.77
N VAL A 33 -3.82 4.40 -9.62
CA VAL A 33 -4.91 3.53 -9.20
C VAL A 33 -4.40 2.10 -9.15
N TYR A 34 -4.62 1.44 -8.02
CA TYR A 34 -4.24 0.07 -7.76
C TYR A 34 -5.44 -0.80 -7.39
N ARG A 35 -5.43 -2.06 -7.80
CA ARG A 35 -6.39 -3.08 -7.41
C ARG A 35 -5.79 -4.03 -6.38
N CYS A 36 -6.45 -4.18 -5.24
CA CYS A 36 -6.19 -5.26 -4.30
C CYS A 36 -7.11 -6.43 -4.64
N ASN A 37 -6.54 -7.56 -5.05
CA ASN A 37 -7.34 -8.74 -5.39
C ASN A 37 -7.84 -9.45 -4.13
N GLU A 38 -7.06 -9.45 -3.05
CA GLU A 38 -7.39 -10.12 -1.79
C GLU A 38 -8.59 -9.49 -1.07
N LEU A 39 -8.78 -8.19 -1.24
CA LEU A 39 -9.89 -7.43 -0.66
C LEU A 39 -10.99 -7.08 -1.69
N ASP A 40 -10.79 -7.44 -2.96
CA ASP A 40 -11.58 -6.98 -4.12
C ASP A 40 -11.87 -5.47 -4.09
N MET A 41 -10.82 -4.69 -3.85
CA MET A 41 -10.90 -3.24 -3.71
C MET A 41 -10.03 -2.54 -4.73
N VAL A 42 -10.44 -1.34 -5.13
CA VAL A 42 -9.64 -0.43 -5.96
C VAL A 42 -9.38 0.84 -5.15
N GLY A 43 -8.10 1.22 -5.07
CA GLY A 43 -7.63 2.37 -4.30
C GLY A 43 -6.78 3.30 -5.15
N TRP A 44 -6.91 4.61 -4.90
CA TRP A 44 -6.04 5.62 -5.48
C TRP A 44 -4.90 5.95 -4.52
N LEU A 45 -3.65 5.84 -4.99
CA LEU A 45 -2.45 6.24 -4.26
C LEU A 45 -1.94 7.57 -4.78
N CYS A 46 -1.68 8.48 -3.84
CA CYS A 46 -1.19 9.82 -4.10
C CYS A 46 0.16 9.82 -4.84
N PRO A 47 0.45 10.84 -5.68
CA PRO A 47 1.76 11.01 -6.32
C PRO A 47 2.96 10.96 -5.37
N ALA A 48 2.75 11.26 -4.08
CA ALA A 48 3.78 11.16 -3.06
C ALA A 48 4.42 9.75 -2.96
N LEU A 49 3.75 8.71 -3.45
CA LEU A 49 4.30 7.36 -3.57
C LEU A 49 5.61 7.34 -4.39
N LEU A 50 5.71 8.20 -5.42
CA LEU A 50 6.90 8.34 -6.27
C LEU A 50 8.09 9.00 -5.56
N GLN A 51 7.94 9.41 -4.29
CA GLN A 51 9.08 9.80 -3.46
C GLN A 51 9.80 8.58 -2.87
N TYR A 52 9.14 7.41 -2.83
CA TYR A 52 9.67 6.15 -2.32
C TYR A 52 10.10 5.20 -3.45
N PHE A 53 9.57 5.39 -4.65
CA PHE A 53 9.85 4.57 -5.84
C PHE A 53 10.23 5.47 -7.01
N ASN A 54 11.18 5.03 -7.83
CA ASN A 54 11.60 5.80 -9.02
C ASN A 54 10.48 5.95 -10.06
N GLU A 55 9.61 4.96 -10.16
CA GLU A 55 8.45 4.92 -11.05
C GLU A 55 7.26 4.28 -10.33
N ALA A 56 6.06 4.37 -10.89
CA ALA A 56 4.89 3.72 -10.32
C ALA A 56 5.06 2.19 -10.42
N PRO A 57 5.30 1.47 -9.30
CA PRO A 57 5.56 0.04 -9.39
C PRO A 57 4.30 -0.68 -9.86
N LYS A 58 4.46 -1.67 -10.72
CA LYS A 58 3.32 -2.46 -11.25
C LYS A 58 2.66 -3.33 -10.18
N GLN A 59 3.40 -3.67 -9.15
CA GLN A 59 2.95 -4.42 -7.99
C GLN A 59 3.47 -3.78 -6.71
N ILE A 60 2.61 -3.68 -5.69
CA ILE A 60 3.01 -3.27 -4.34
C ILE A 60 2.50 -4.32 -3.37
N HIS A 61 3.41 -4.89 -2.60
CA HIS A 61 3.08 -5.78 -1.49
C HIS A 61 2.97 -4.93 -0.24
N ALA A 62 1.92 -5.13 0.57
CA ALA A 62 1.71 -4.36 1.77
C ALA A 62 1.34 -5.22 2.99
N GLU A 63 1.75 -4.75 4.15
CA GLU A 63 1.45 -5.31 5.46
C GLU A 63 0.95 -4.20 6.38
N VAL A 64 -0.23 -4.39 6.97
CA VAL A 64 -0.76 -3.52 8.01
C VAL A 64 -0.43 -4.13 9.37
N ARG A 65 0.38 -3.43 10.16
CA ARG A 65 0.67 -3.80 11.55
C ARG A 65 -0.10 -2.87 12.48
N ALA A 66 -0.79 -3.44 13.46
CA ALA A 66 -1.27 -2.65 14.58
C ALA A 66 -0.07 -1.99 15.26
N ARG A 67 -0.15 -0.69 15.56
CA ARG A 67 0.84 -0.07 16.43
C ARG A 67 0.68 -0.74 17.78
N GLY A 68 1.67 -1.53 18.21
CA GLY A 68 1.65 -2.17 19.51
C GLY A 68 1.37 -1.11 20.57
N THR A 69 0.27 -1.26 21.30
CA THR A 69 0.08 -0.53 22.55
C THR A 69 1.20 -0.95 23.47
N ASN A 70 2.15 -0.05 23.71
CA ASN A 70 3.07 -0.23 24.82
C ASN A 70 2.20 -0.24 26.08
N SER A 71 2.34 -1.32 26.85
CA SER A 71 1.57 -1.79 28.02
C SER A 71 0.86 -0.75 28.88
#